data_AF-A0A939NTL2-F1
#
_entry.id   AF-A0A939NTL2-F1
#
_cell.length_a   1.000
_cell.length_b   1.000
_cell.length_c   1.000
_cell.angle_alpha   90.00
_cell.angle_beta   90.00
_cell.angle_gamma   90.00
#
_symmetry.space_group_name_H-M   'P 1'
#
loop_
_entity.id
_entity.type
_entity.pdbx_description
1 polymer ?
#
loop_
_entity_poly.entity_id
_entity_poly.type
_entity_poly.pdbx_seq_one_letter_code
_entity_poly.pdbx_strand_id
1 'polypeptide(L)'
;MAIRVLPSQIIEMLASRRHRLRHFLWHAVRSAWNNPQLTDEVKAFIRDKGWDPPNDRVPLDAKIKLILDNHSGEDFLYMHRQMIKEVSELLDQLEEQSLTFWRSIPKPGGHPDFALPPAWSYDDPSESAATNAAMTARLQRVKSDAYFRDTIVTWEAFYTNPANLAQLSLGALGNLLEMTIHNNLHMRWASVPIGYMPSPNFDDTRDIDPKWDATSYDYLGDTNSSHVNPIFWYLHGWVDSCIDRWAAANRVSEIACIGTWTGKLEEGWTHGAPEALTASVRREAMGGHAHGHAGHEQDGEDIREMEAIVRKLGSCKVIRNFYDVLRDPK
;
A
#
# COMPACT_ATOMS: atom_id res chain seq x y z
N MET A 1 17.10 18.58 0.38
CA MET A 1 17.45 17.42 -0.46
C MET A 1 16.24 17.18 -1.33
N ALA A 2 16.31 17.55 -2.60
CA ALA A 2 15.17 17.48 -3.52
C ALA A 2 14.53 16.09 -3.47
N ILE A 3 13.19 16.03 -3.53
CA ILE A 3 12.49 14.75 -3.70
C ILE A 3 13.05 14.10 -4.95
N ARG A 4 13.52 12.87 -4.80
CA ARG A 4 14.04 12.11 -5.91
C ARG A 4 12.89 11.61 -6.78
N VAL A 5 12.99 11.87 -8.07
CA VAL A 5 12.19 11.20 -9.09
C VAL A 5 12.92 9.91 -9.47
N LEU A 6 12.22 8.77 -9.46
CA LEU A 6 12.78 7.50 -9.90
C LEU A 6 12.94 7.48 -11.43
N PRO A 7 13.88 6.70 -11.97
CA PRO A 7 14.01 6.49 -13.41
C PRO A 7 12.68 6.11 -14.07
N SER A 8 12.43 6.56 -15.30
CA SER A 8 11.15 6.34 -15.97
C SER A 8 10.80 4.87 -16.12
N GLN A 9 11.80 4.00 -16.31
CA GLN A 9 11.63 2.55 -16.39
C GLN A 9 11.03 1.96 -15.11
N ILE A 10 11.41 2.50 -13.94
CA ILE A 10 10.87 2.08 -12.65
C ILE A 10 9.47 2.65 -12.47
N ILE A 11 9.24 3.92 -12.83
CA ILE A 11 7.92 4.55 -12.75
C ILE A 11 6.90 3.84 -13.65
N GLU A 12 7.26 3.49 -14.89
CA GLU A 12 6.42 2.73 -15.82
C GLU A 12 6.07 1.34 -15.27
N MET A 13 7.02 0.69 -14.61
CA MET A 13 6.80 -0.60 -13.96
C MET A 13 5.87 -0.52 -12.76
N LEU A 14 6.08 0.46 -11.89
CA LEU A 14 5.19 0.76 -10.76
C LEU A 14 3.78 1.15 -11.24
N ALA A 15 3.68 1.87 -12.36
CA ALA A 15 2.40 2.27 -12.94
C ALA A 15 1.72 1.16 -13.77
N SER A 16 2.39 0.04 -14.04
CA SER A 16 1.82 -1.06 -14.81
C SER A 16 0.57 -1.62 -14.12
N ARG A 17 -0.43 -2.01 -14.92
CA ARG A 17 -1.70 -2.53 -14.39
C ARG A 17 -1.50 -3.71 -13.44
N ARG A 18 -0.56 -4.61 -13.76
CA ARG A 18 -0.19 -5.74 -12.91
C ARG A 18 0.31 -5.29 -11.54
N HIS A 19 1.27 -4.36 -11.48
CA HIS A 19 1.83 -3.90 -10.20
C HIS A 19 0.77 -3.16 -9.36
N ARG A 20 -0.01 -2.30 -10.01
CA ARG A 20 -1.14 -1.58 -9.38
C ARG A 20 -2.15 -2.53 -8.76
N LEU A 21 -2.62 -3.52 -9.53
CA LEU A 21 -3.60 -4.50 -9.06
C LEU A 21 -3.06 -5.38 -7.93
N ARG A 22 -1.78 -5.76 -7.96
CA ARG A 22 -1.18 -6.55 -6.88
C ARG A 22 -1.14 -5.79 -5.56
N HIS A 23 -0.64 -4.56 -5.58
CA HIS A 23 -0.60 -3.72 -4.37
C HIS A 23 -2.02 -3.42 -3.86
N PHE A 24 -2.93 -3.06 -4.77
CA PHE A 24 -4.35 -2.84 -4.47
C PHE A 24 -5.00 -4.08 -3.82
N LEU A 25 -4.89 -5.25 -4.45
CA LEU A 25 -5.53 -6.48 -3.97
C LEU A 25 -4.96 -6.97 -2.65
N TRP A 26 -3.64 -6.87 -2.46
CA TRP A 26 -3.03 -7.24 -1.19
C TRP A 26 -3.67 -6.48 -0.01
N HIS A 27 -3.85 -5.16 -0.17
CA HIS A 27 -4.54 -4.34 0.81
C HIS A 27 -6.04 -4.63 0.89
N ALA A 28 -6.71 -4.75 -0.26
CA ALA A 28 -8.16 -4.94 -0.32
C ALA A 28 -8.58 -6.27 0.34
N VAL A 29 -7.88 -7.37 0.05
CA VAL A 29 -8.16 -8.68 0.67
C VAL A 29 -7.96 -8.62 2.18
N ARG A 30 -6.82 -8.10 2.67
CA ARG A 30 -6.54 -8.02 4.13
C ARG A 30 -7.57 -7.17 4.86
N SER A 31 -7.98 -6.06 4.26
CA SER A 31 -8.95 -5.15 4.85
C SER A 31 -10.37 -5.72 4.85
N ALA A 32 -10.71 -6.53 3.85
CA ALA A 32 -12.05 -7.10 3.68
C ALA A 32 -12.25 -8.43 4.41
N TRP A 33 -11.18 -9.18 4.71
CA TRP A 33 -11.28 -10.60 5.08
C TRP A 33 -12.22 -10.90 6.26
N ASN A 34 -12.21 -10.03 7.28
CA ASN A 34 -13.07 -10.15 8.45
C ASN A 34 -14.30 -9.23 8.40
N ASN A 35 -14.51 -8.49 7.31
CA ASN A 35 -15.69 -7.66 7.15
C ASN A 35 -16.96 -8.55 7.11
N PRO A 36 -17.98 -8.29 7.95
CA PRO A 36 -19.23 -9.06 7.95
C PRO A 36 -19.99 -9.10 6.62
N GLN A 37 -19.73 -8.15 5.71
CA GLN A 37 -20.35 -8.10 4.38
C GLN A 37 -19.61 -8.98 3.35
N LEU A 38 -18.41 -9.46 3.66
CA LEU A 38 -17.67 -10.37 2.78
C LEU A 38 -18.27 -11.79 2.93
N THR A 39 -18.88 -12.30 1.87
CA THR A 39 -19.57 -13.60 1.90
C THR A 39 -18.59 -14.77 1.85
N ASP A 40 -19.00 -15.93 2.37
CA ASP A 40 -18.20 -17.16 2.29
C ASP A 40 -17.97 -17.61 0.83
N GLU A 41 -18.90 -17.32 -0.09
CA GLU A 41 -18.72 -17.56 -1.52
C GLU A 41 -17.56 -16.74 -2.08
N VAL A 42 -17.46 -15.45 -1.73
CA VAL A 42 -16.35 -14.61 -2.18
C VAL A 42 -15.04 -15.04 -1.54
N LYS A 43 -15.03 -15.43 -0.25
CA LYS A 43 -13.83 -16.01 0.39
C LYS A 43 -13.37 -17.28 -0.31
N ALA A 44 -14.30 -18.19 -0.64
CA ALA A 44 -14.00 -19.42 -1.36
C ALA A 44 -13.44 -19.12 -2.76
N PHE A 45 -14.00 -18.12 -3.46
CA PHE A 45 -13.49 -17.67 -4.74
C PHE A 45 -12.05 -17.13 -4.63
N ILE A 46 -11.76 -16.29 -3.63
CA ILE A 46 -10.41 -15.75 -3.40
C ILE A 46 -9.40 -16.88 -3.08
N ARG A 47 -9.80 -17.86 -2.27
CA ARG A 47 -9.01 -19.06 -1.96
C ARG A 47 -8.73 -19.92 -3.18
N ASP A 48 -9.73 -20.15 -4.03
CA ASP A 48 -9.56 -20.87 -5.31
C ASP A 48 -8.51 -20.19 -6.20
N LYS A 49 -8.40 -18.86 -6.13
CA LYS A 49 -7.38 -18.10 -6.86
C LYS A 49 -6.02 -18.05 -6.15
N GLY A 50 -5.89 -18.55 -4.93
CA GLY A 50 -4.65 -18.50 -4.15
C GLY A 50 -4.31 -17.11 -3.62
N TRP A 51 -5.32 -16.25 -3.46
CA TRP A 51 -5.18 -14.88 -2.97
C TRP A 51 -5.63 -14.72 -1.52
N ASP A 52 -5.84 -15.81 -0.78
CA ASP A 52 -6.23 -15.74 0.62
C ASP A 52 -5.04 -15.45 1.56
N PRO A 53 -5.26 -14.70 2.64
CA PRO A 53 -4.26 -14.53 3.69
C PRO A 53 -4.00 -15.87 4.39
N PRO A 54 -2.74 -16.28 4.61
CA PRO A 54 -2.41 -17.54 5.26
C PRO A 54 -3.04 -17.65 6.65
N ASN A 55 -3.75 -18.76 6.91
CA ASN A 55 -4.46 -19.00 8.16
C ASN A 55 -5.46 -17.88 8.52
N ASP A 56 -6.04 -17.21 7.52
CA ASP A 56 -7.00 -16.12 7.69
C ASP A 56 -6.45 -14.91 8.49
N ARG A 57 -5.12 -14.75 8.58
CA ARG A 57 -4.51 -13.70 9.41
C ARG A 57 -4.61 -12.32 8.75
N VAL A 58 -5.29 -11.40 9.42
CA VAL A 58 -5.50 -10.01 8.98
C VAL A 58 -5.47 -9.04 10.17
N PRO A 59 -5.23 -7.73 9.96
CA PRO A 59 -4.99 -6.80 11.08
C PRO A 59 -6.23 -6.54 11.95
N LEU A 60 -7.44 -6.71 11.41
CA LEU A 60 -8.68 -6.33 12.07
C LEU A 60 -9.61 -7.53 12.23
N ASP A 61 -10.26 -7.65 13.37
CA ASP A 61 -11.39 -8.56 13.56
C ASP A 61 -12.68 -7.99 12.94
N ALA A 62 -13.76 -8.78 12.99
CA ALA A 62 -15.06 -8.38 12.43
C ALA A 62 -15.69 -7.16 13.12
N LYS A 63 -15.19 -6.74 14.29
CA LYS A 63 -15.62 -5.57 15.04
C LYS A 63 -14.67 -4.38 14.84
N ILE A 64 -13.74 -4.47 13.88
CA ILE A 64 -12.71 -3.45 13.61
C ILE A 64 -11.78 -3.26 14.82
N LYS A 65 -11.58 -4.31 15.62
CA LYS A 65 -10.57 -4.32 16.68
C LYS A 65 -9.25 -4.83 16.09
N LEU A 66 -8.17 -4.11 16.40
CA LEU A 66 -6.83 -4.50 16.02
C LEU A 66 -6.43 -5.82 16.71
N ILE A 67 -6.00 -6.78 15.90
CA ILE A 67 -5.41 -8.04 16.33
C ILE A 67 -3.89 -7.83 16.40
N LEU A 68 -3.20 -8.27 17.45
CA LEU A 68 -1.77 -7.98 17.64
C LEU A 68 -0.89 -9.25 17.68
N ASP A 69 -1.51 -10.42 17.65
CA ASP A 69 -0.89 -11.71 17.97
C ASP A 69 -1.09 -12.78 16.87
N ASN A 70 -1.56 -12.39 15.67
CA ASN A 70 -1.78 -13.31 14.55
C ASN A 70 -0.74 -13.20 13.41
N HIS A 71 0.34 -12.45 13.62
CA HIS A 71 1.42 -12.20 12.64
C HIS A 71 1.03 -11.42 11.37
N SER A 72 -0.21 -10.91 11.23
CA SER A 72 -0.61 -10.15 10.03
C SER A 72 0.17 -8.84 9.85
N GLY A 73 0.74 -8.30 10.92
CA GLY A 73 1.60 -7.13 10.87
C GLY A 73 3.00 -7.44 10.34
N GLU A 74 3.47 -8.69 10.48
CA GLU A 74 4.69 -9.12 9.83
C GLU A 74 4.48 -9.21 8.32
N ASP A 75 3.31 -9.65 7.84
CA ASP A 75 2.98 -9.60 6.40
C ASP A 75 3.08 -8.16 5.87
N PHE A 76 2.58 -7.17 6.62
CA PHE A 76 2.70 -5.74 6.25
C PHE A 76 4.15 -5.28 6.17
N LEU A 77 4.96 -5.56 7.20
CA LEU A 77 6.36 -5.17 7.23
C LEU A 77 7.16 -5.87 6.12
N TYR A 78 6.92 -7.16 5.93
CA TYR A 78 7.61 -7.98 4.94
C TYR A 78 7.27 -7.54 3.52
N MET A 79 5.98 -7.37 3.18
CA MET A 79 5.56 -6.99 1.83
C MET A 79 6.21 -5.67 1.38
N HIS A 80 6.17 -4.64 2.22
CA HIS A 80 6.79 -3.35 1.89
C HIS A 80 8.32 -3.41 1.85
N ARG A 81 8.95 -4.22 2.72
CA ARG A 81 10.39 -4.49 2.64
C ARG A 81 10.77 -5.14 1.31
N GLN A 82 9.95 -6.06 0.80
CA GLN A 82 10.18 -6.67 -0.52
C GLN A 82 10.01 -5.67 -1.66
N MET A 83 9.03 -4.76 -1.61
CA MET A 83 8.90 -3.68 -2.59
C MET A 83 10.11 -2.74 -2.58
N ILE A 84 10.61 -2.38 -1.39
CA ILE A 84 11.83 -1.55 -1.25
C ILE A 84 13.04 -2.28 -1.83
N LYS A 85 13.19 -3.57 -1.52
CA LYS A 85 14.28 -4.41 -2.03
C LYS A 85 14.26 -4.46 -3.55
N GLU A 86 13.09 -4.73 -4.13
CA GLU A 86 12.87 -4.80 -5.58
C GLU A 86 13.29 -3.50 -6.29
N VAL A 87 12.81 -2.35 -5.82
CA VAL A 87 13.20 -1.06 -6.42
C VAL A 87 14.68 -0.76 -6.19
N SER A 88 15.25 -1.13 -5.05
CA SER A 88 16.68 -0.92 -4.78
C SER A 88 17.56 -1.72 -5.73
N GLU A 89 17.23 -2.99 -5.96
CA GLU A 89 17.97 -3.84 -6.90
C GLU A 89 17.87 -3.33 -8.35
N LEU A 90 16.71 -2.77 -8.74
CA LEU A 90 16.57 -2.11 -10.05
C LEU A 90 17.43 -0.86 -10.19
N LEU A 91 17.50 -0.05 -9.14
CA LEU A 91 18.36 1.12 -9.14
C LEU A 91 19.82 0.69 -9.28
N ASP A 92 20.25 -0.34 -8.56
CA ASP A 92 21.61 -0.87 -8.66
C ASP A 92 21.92 -1.38 -10.09
N GLN A 93 20.98 -2.08 -10.73
CA GLN A 93 21.12 -2.54 -12.12
C GLN A 93 21.19 -1.41 -13.15
N LEU A 94 20.51 -0.30 -12.87
CA LEU A 94 20.54 0.90 -13.69
C LEU A 94 21.75 1.81 -13.36
N GLU A 95 22.63 1.38 -12.45
CA GLU A 95 23.75 2.17 -11.92
C GLU A 95 23.28 3.53 -11.34
N GLU A 96 22.07 3.54 -10.80
CA GLU A 96 21.40 4.69 -10.21
C GLU A 96 21.66 4.77 -8.70
N GLN A 97 21.48 5.95 -8.12
CA GLN A 97 21.62 6.11 -6.66
C GLN A 97 20.66 5.17 -5.91
N SER A 98 20.98 4.73 -4.70
CA SER A 98 20.06 3.96 -3.86
C SER A 98 18.88 4.81 -3.36
N LEU A 99 17.78 4.17 -2.95
CA LEU A 99 16.66 4.87 -2.32
C LEU A 99 17.11 5.64 -1.08
N THR A 100 16.49 6.78 -0.83
CA THR A 100 16.70 7.55 0.41
C THR A 100 15.42 7.56 1.22
N PHE A 101 15.57 7.42 2.53
CA PHE A 101 14.46 7.30 3.47
C PHE A 101 14.45 8.45 4.45
N TRP A 102 13.28 8.72 5.04
CA TRP A 102 13.20 9.65 6.17
C TRP A 102 13.87 9.04 7.40
N ARG A 103 14.82 9.78 7.99
CA ARG A 103 15.36 9.44 9.33
C ARG A 103 14.36 9.76 10.43
N SER A 104 13.62 10.84 10.23
CA SER A 104 12.50 11.29 11.05
C SER A 104 11.42 11.89 10.14
N ILE A 105 10.18 11.88 10.59
CA ILE A 105 9.07 12.44 9.81
C ILE A 105 9.28 13.95 9.63
N PRO A 106 9.14 14.50 8.41
CA PRO A 106 9.41 15.91 8.17
C PRO A 106 8.47 16.81 8.99
N LYS A 107 9.07 17.77 9.70
CA LYS A 107 8.35 18.80 10.44
C LYS A 107 7.70 19.80 9.48
N PRO A 108 6.53 20.36 9.81
CA PRO A 108 5.96 21.47 9.05
C PRO A 108 6.97 22.61 8.86
N GLY A 109 7.16 23.04 7.61
CA GLY A 109 8.12 24.10 7.25
C GLY A 109 9.61 23.75 7.44
N GLY A 110 9.93 22.54 7.90
CA GLY A 110 11.32 22.15 8.23
C GLY A 110 12.16 21.76 7.01
N HIS A 111 11.53 21.40 5.89
CA HIS A 111 12.22 21.00 4.68
C HIS A 111 11.38 21.36 3.44
N PRO A 112 11.83 22.31 2.58
CA PRO A 112 11.05 22.79 1.44
C PRO A 112 10.58 21.67 0.51
N ASP A 113 11.45 20.67 0.26
CA ASP A 113 11.11 19.59 -0.65
C ASP A 113 9.99 18.68 -0.11
N PHE A 114 9.75 18.67 1.21
CA PHE A 114 8.67 17.88 1.84
C PHE A 114 7.52 18.77 2.32
N ALA A 115 7.34 19.95 1.72
CA ALA A 115 6.21 20.81 1.99
C ALA A 115 4.89 20.05 1.82
N LEU A 116 3.94 20.29 2.73
CA LEU A 116 2.65 19.62 2.70
C LEU A 116 1.79 20.18 1.57
N PRO A 117 1.20 19.34 0.71
CA PRO A 117 0.15 19.78 -0.18
C PRO A 117 -1.02 20.35 0.62
N PRO A 118 -1.69 21.42 0.13
CA PRO A 118 -2.83 21.99 0.81
C PRO A 118 -3.97 20.97 0.95
N ALA A 119 -4.77 21.11 2.01
CA ALA A 119 -6.02 20.37 2.13
C ALA A 119 -7.00 20.82 1.04
N TRP A 120 -7.83 19.89 0.56
CA TRP A 120 -8.92 20.17 -0.37
C TRP A 120 -10.27 19.82 0.26
N SER A 121 -11.34 20.26 -0.39
CA SER A 121 -12.71 19.84 -0.04
C SER A 121 -13.07 18.58 -0.81
N TYR A 122 -13.56 17.57 -0.10
CA TYR A 122 -14.18 16.41 -0.74
C TYR A 122 -15.53 16.80 -1.33
N ASP A 123 -15.74 16.37 -2.57
CA ASP A 123 -16.99 16.54 -3.31
C ASP A 123 -17.20 15.29 -4.18
N ASP A 124 -17.22 14.13 -3.52
CA ASP A 124 -17.54 12.87 -4.20
C ASP A 124 -19.06 12.80 -4.40
N PRO A 125 -19.57 12.81 -5.64
CA PRO A 125 -21.00 12.79 -5.92
C PRO A 125 -21.67 11.47 -5.51
N SER A 126 -20.88 10.42 -5.26
CA SER A 126 -21.39 9.14 -4.75
C SER A 126 -21.57 9.11 -3.23
N GLU A 127 -21.11 10.15 -2.53
CA GLU A 127 -21.15 10.27 -1.08
C GLU A 127 -22.18 11.32 -0.62
N SER A 128 -22.64 11.19 0.63
CA SER A 128 -23.52 12.21 1.21
C SER A 128 -22.77 13.52 1.48
N ALA A 129 -23.47 14.65 1.43
CA ALA A 129 -22.88 15.96 1.79
C ALA A 129 -22.28 15.97 3.21
N ALA A 130 -22.88 15.23 4.15
CA ALA A 130 -22.35 15.08 5.50
C ALA A 130 -21.03 14.27 5.51
N THR A 131 -20.95 13.19 4.72
CA THR A 131 -19.72 12.40 4.56
C THR A 131 -18.60 13.25 3.95
N ASN A 132 -18.88 13.96 2.85
CA ASN A 132 -17.94 14.86 2.20
C ASN A 132 -17.43 15.96 3.16
N ALA A 133 -18.32 16.56 3.95
CA ALA A 133 -17.94 17.55 4.98
C ALA A 133 -17.06 16.94 6.08
N ALA A 134 -17.39 15.74 6.58
CA ALA A 134 -16.61 15.06 7.60
C ALA A 134 -15.21 14.68 7.10
N MET A 135 -15.11 14.11 5.90
CA MET A 135 -13.82 13.78 5.27
C MET A 135 -12.98 15.03 5.02
N THR A 136 -13.59 16.13 4.56
CA THR A 136 -12.93 17.44 4.40
C THR A 136 -12.34 17.92 5.72
N ALA A 137 -13.14 17.94 6.79
CA ALA A 137 -12.69 18.38 8.11
C ALA A 137 -11.58 17.47 8.66
N ARG A 138 -11.66 16.15 8.42
CA ARG A 138 -10.62 15.19 8.85
C ARG A 138 -9.34 15.36 8.06
N LEU A 139 -9.41 15.61 6.75
CA LEU A 139 -8.23 15.90 5.92
C LEU A 139 -7.52 17.18 6.39
N GLN A 140 -8.29 18.26 6.63
CA GLN A 140 -7.76 19.51 7.18
C GLN A 140 -7.05 19.28 8.52
N ARG A 141 -7.64 18.45 9.38
CA ARG A 141 -7.02 18.06 10.65
C ARG A 141 -5.71 17.29 10.43
N VAL A 142 -5.72 16.21 9.64
CA VAL A 142 -4.54 15.37 9.40
C VAL A 142 -3.37 16.15 8.79
N LYS A 143 -3.66 17.17 7.96
CA LYS A 143 -2.66 18.06 7.37
C LYS A 143 -2.21 19.21 8.27
N SER A 144 -2.91 19.48 9.37
CA SER A 144 -2.58 20.59 10.27
C SER A 144 -1.27 20.39 11.03
N ASP A 145 -0.66 21.50 11.46
CA ASP A 145 0.51 21.49 12.33
C ASP A 145 0.19 20.97 13.73
N ALA A 146 -1.04 21.19 14.22
CA ALA A 146 -1.49 20.66 15.50
C ALA A 146 -1.50 19.13 15.49
N TYR A 147 -2.05 18.50 14.45
CA TYR A 147 -2.03 17.05 14.31
C TYR A 147 -0.61 16.48 14.22
N PHE A 148 0.31 17.20 13.59
CA PHE A 148 1.72 16.81 13.63
C PHE A 148 2.28 16.80 15.06
N ARG A 149 2.13 17.92 15.78
CA ARG A 149 2.69 18.06 17.14
C ARG A 149 2.05 17.11 18.15
N ASP A 150 0.73 16.93 18.07
CA ASP A 150 -0.04 16.28 19.12
C ASP A 150 -0.21 14.77 18.85
N THR A 151 -0.09 14.34 17.59
CA THR A 151 -0.32 12.94 17.19
C THR A 151 0.89 12.31 16.53
N ILE A 152 1.40 12.87 15.43
CA ILE A 152 2.50 12.25 14.67
C ILE A 152 3.79 12.20 15.49
N VAL A 153 4.14 13.27 16.19
CA VAL A 153 5.32 13.30 17.08
C VAL A 153 5.19 12.27 18.20
N THR A 154 4.00 12.10 18.77
CA THR A 154 3.75 11.09 19.82
C THR A 154 3.94 9.68 19.27
N TRP A 155 3.39 9.38 18.08
CA TRP A 155 3.58 8.08 17.44
C TRP A 155 5.04 7.84 17.04
N GLU A 156 5.71 8.79 16.42
CA GLU A 156 7.13 8.68 16.07
C GLU A 156 7.99 8.43 17.31
N ALA A 157 7.75 9.15 18.42
CA ALA A 157 8.42 8.90 19.68
C ALA A 157 8.17 7.49 20.22
N PHE A 158 6.96 6.95 20.04
CA PHE A 158 6.65 5.58 20.43
C PHE A 158 7.47 4.56 19.62
N TYR A 159 7.48 4.67 18.28
CA TYR A 159 8.16 3.74 17.37
C TYR A 159 9.68 3.92 17.27
N THR A 160 10.23 4.94 17.91
CA THR A 160 11.69 5.18 18.00
C THR A 160 12.25 4.88 19.38
N ASN A 161 11.41 4.63 20.40
CA ASN A 161 11.85 4.34 21.75
C ASN A 161 12.13 2.83 21.93
N PRO A 162 13.38 2.43 22.24
CA PRO A 162 13.74 1.02 22.41
C PRO A 162 12.92 0.30 23.50
N ALA A 163 12.54 1.00 24.58
CA ALA A 163 11.77 0.40 25.67
C ALA A 163 10.33 0.05 25.25
N ASN A 164 9.74 0.80 24.33
CA ASN A 164 8.44 0.48 23.77
C ASN A 164 8.55 -0.67 22.77
N LEU A 165 9.55 -0.62 21.88
CA LEU A 165 9.77 -1.65 20.86
C LEU A 165 10.09 -3.03 21.45
N ALA A 166 10.82 -3.07 22.59
CA ALA A 166 11.12 -4.31 23.30
C ALA A 166 9.89 -5.01 23.93
N GLN A 167 8.73 -4.33 23.96
CA GLN A 167 7.48 -4.89 24.48
C GLN A 167 6.57 -5.46 23.39
N LEU A 168 6.94 -5.28 22.11
CA LEU A 168 6.11 -5.68 20.97
C LEU A 168 6.68 -6.92 20.31
N SER A 169 5.81 -7.84 19.89
CA SER A 169 6.16 -8.76 18.81
C SER A 169 6.33 -7.97 17.49
N LEU A 170 7.02 -8.53 16.51
CA LEU A 170 7.14 -7.91 15.18
C LEU A 170 5.75 -7.74 14.53
N GLY A 171 4.85 -8.70 14.71
CA GLY A 171 3.46 -8.62 14.26
C GLY A 171 2.66 -7.48 14.93
N ALA A 172 2.81 -7.29 16.24
CA ALA A 172 2.16 -6.18 16.94
C ALA A 172 2.69 -4.83 16.45
N LEU A 173 4.02 -4.71 16.24
CA LEU A 173 4.63 -3.52 15.69
C LEU A 173 4.06 -3.18 14.30
N GLY A 174 4.02 -4.15 13.39
CA GLY A 174 3.51 -3.95 12.04
C GLY A 174 2.05 -3.51 12.00
N ASN A 175 1.17 -4.18 12.75
CA ASN A 175 -0.24 -3.83 12.81
C ASN A 175 -0.48 -2.45 13.44
N LEU A 176 0.29 -2.09 14.48
CA LEU A 176 0.22 -0.76 15.08
C LEU A 176 0.69 0.32 14.10
N LEU A 177 1.82 0.11 13.40
CA LEU A 177 2.33 1.04 12.40
C LEU A 177 1.31 1.25 11.28
N GLU A 178 0.82 0.18 10.68
CA GLU A 178 -0.16 0.18 9.59
C GLU A 178 -1.41 0.97 9.98
N MET A 179 -2.01 0.63 11.12
CA MET A 179 -3.31 1.19 11.55
C MET A 179 -3.25 2.56 12.21
N THR A 180 -2.05 3.10 12.45
CA THR A 180 -1.88 4.44 13.05
C THR A 180 -1.13 5.38 12.11
N ILE A 181 0.19 5.48 12.24
CA ILE A 181 1.01 6.51 11.62
C ILE A 181 1.08 6.33 10.10
N HIS A 182 1.18 5.10 9.61
CA HIS A 182 1.29 4.79 8.18
C HIS A 182 0.12 5.38 7.38
N ASN A 183 -1.12 4.93 7.67
CA ASN A 183 -2.30 5.36 6.92
C ASN A 183 -2.52 6.89 6.99
N ASN A 184 -2.20 7.51 8.13
CA ASN A 184 -2.32 8.96 8.28
C ASN A 184 -1.24 9.73 7.51
N LEU A 185 -0.03 9.19 7.37
CA LEU A 185 1.04 9.81 6.58
C LEU A 185 0.72 9.83 5.08
N HIS A 186 0.07 8.79 4.55
CA HIS A 186 -0.45 8.79 3.18
C HIS A 186 -1.36 9.99 2.94
N MET A 187 -2.39 10.19 3.78
CA MET A 187 -3.32 11.32 3.61
C MET A 187 -2.71 12.68 3.93
N ARG A 188 -1.72 12.72 4.83
CA ARG A 188 -1.01 13.96 5.16
C ARG A 188 -0.21 14.50 3.98
N TRP A 189 0.45 13.63 3.22
CA TRP A 189 1.23 14.03 2.04
C TRP A 189 0.52 13.86 0.71
N ALA A 190 -0.68 13.29 0.68
CA ALA A 190 -1.47 13.23 -0.55
C ALA A 190 -1.78 14.64 -1.09
N SER A 191 -1.64 14.84 -2.39
CA SER A 191 -2.21 15.98 -3.10
C SER A 191 -3.66 15.70 -3.49
N VAL A 192 -4.39 16.74 -3.89
CA VAL A 192 -5.70 16.54 -4.52
C VAL A 192 -5.52 15.62 -5.74
N PRO A 193 -6.29 14.53 -5.85
CA PRO A 193 -6.12 13.61 -6.97
C PRO A 193 -6.65 14.24 -8.26
N ILE A 194 -6.07 13.86 -9.40
CA ILE A 194 -6.56 14.25 -10.75
C ILE A 194 -7.94 13.66 -11.08
N GLY A 195 -8.40 12.73 -10.26
CA GLY A 195 -9.69 12.08 -10.27
C GLY A 195 -9.66 10.93 -9.27
N TYR A 196 -10.82 10.42 -8.88
CA TYR A 196 -10.90 9.23 -8.05
C TYR A 196 -11.13 8.03 -8.95
N MET A 197 -10.23 7.03 -8.91
CA MET A 197 -10.58 5.72 -9.42
C MET A 197 -11.88 5.30 -8.74
N PRO A 198 -12.96 5.00 -9.49
CA PRO A 198 -14.22 4.60 -8.89
C PRO A 198 -13.92 3.48 -7.90
N SER A 199 -14.29 3.69 -6.64
CA SER A 199 -14.17 2.63 -5.66
C SER A 199 -14.95 1.44 -6.21
N PRO A 200 -14.38 0.22 -6.30
CA PRO A 200 -15.13 -0.91 -6.84
C PRO A 200 -16.32 -1.30 -5.95
N ASN A 201 -16.50 -0.61 -4.81
CA ASN A 201 -17.65 -0.69 -3.90
C ASN A 201 -18.99 -0.23 -4.50
N PHE A 202 -19.03 0.24 -5.75
CA PHE A 202 -20.28 0.60 -6.42
C PHE A 202 -20.92 -0.61 -7.13
N ASP A 203 -22.23 -0.54 -7.34
CA ASP A 203 -22.97 -1.53 -8.15
C ASP A 203 -22.41 -1.62 -9.60
N ASP A 204 -21.61 -0.62 -9.97
CA ASP A 204 -20.75 -0.59 -11.13
C ASP A 204 -19.46 -1.39 -10.91
N THR A 205 -19.55 -2.69 -11.12
CA THR A 205 -18.40 -3.61 -11.14
C THR A 205 -17.68 -3.63 -12.50
N ARG A 206 -17.81 -2.56 -13.32
CA ARG A 206 -17.09 -2.46 -14.59
C ARG A 206 -15.58 -2.52 -14.35
N ASP A 207 -14.88 -2.98 -15.38
CA ASP A 207 -13.43 -3.06 -15.39
C ASP A 207 -12.81 -1.70 -15.05
N ILE A 208 -11.72 -1.70 -14.28
CA ILE A 208 -11.02 -0.46 -13.94
C ILE A 208 -10.51 0.15 -15.24
N ASP A 209 -10.98 1.36 -15.54
CA ASP A 209 -10.65 2.10 -16.74
C ASP A 209 -9.11 2.23 -16.89
N PRO A 210 -8.53 1.81 -18.03
CA PRO A 210 -7.08 1.86 -18.25
C PRO A 210 -6.44 3.25 -18.09
N LYS A 211 -7.23 4.34 -18.11
CA LYS A 211 -6.71 5.67 -17.79
C LYS A 211 -6.06 5.75 -16.40
N TRP A 212 -6.46 4.89 -15.47
CA TRP A 212 -5.91 4.82 -14.11
C TRP A 212 -4.51 4.17 -14.07
N ASP A 213 -4.06 3.58 -15.18
CA ASP A 213 -2.71 3.04 -15.30
C ASP A 213 -1.67 4.12 -15.68
N ALA A 214 -2.11 5.34 -16.03
CA ALA A 214 -1.22 6.44 -16.37
C ALA A 214 -0.22 6.75 -15.23
N THR A 215 1.04 7.02 -15.56
CA THR A 215 2.09 7.39 -14.59
C THR A 215 1.78 8.66 -13.81
N SER A 216 0.93 9.53 -14.36
CA SER A 216 0.41 10.73 -13.68
C SER A 216 -0.68 10.42 -12.63
N TYR A 217 -1.22 9.20 -12.59
CA TYR A 217 -2.09 8.74 -11.51
C TYR A 217 -1.26 8.14 -10.38
N ASP A 218 -0.79 9.01 -9.49
CA ASP A 218 0.08 8.71 -8.35
C ASP A 218 -0.56 9.14 -7.02
N TYR A 219 -1.89 9.06 -6.91
CA TYR A 219 -2.60 9.50 -5.71
C TYR A 219 -2.16 8.68 -4.49
N LEU A 220 -1.50 9.35 -3.54
CA LEU A 220 -0.92 8.71 -2.35
C LEU A 220 -1.99 8.08 -1.42
N GLY A 221 -3.25 8.52 -1.51
CA GLY A 221 -4.36 8.00 -0.71
C GLY A 221 -5.04 6.74 -1.26
N ASP A 222 -4.71 6.32 -2.48
CA ASP A 222 -5.27 5.14 -3.13
C ASP A 222 -4.21 4.04 -3.24
N THR A 223 -4.53 2.85 -2.73
CA THR A 223 -3.62 1.69 -2.78
C THR A 223 -3.33 1.26 -4.23
N ASN A 224 -4.18 1.59 -5.20
CA ASN A 224 -3.89 1.33 -6.61
C ASN A 224 -2.79 2.24 -7.20
N SER A 225 -2.40 3.32 -6.52
CA SER A 225 -1.47 4.32 -7.07
C SER A 225 -0.38 4.82 -6.15
N SER A 226 -0.51 4.59 -4.83
CA SER A 226 0.38 5.23 -3.86
C SER A 226 1.86 4.95 -4.10
N HIS A 227 2.22 3.74 -4.55
CA HIS A 227 3.60 3.32 -4.80
C HIS A 227 4.27 4.04 -5.99
N VAL A 228 3.48 4.67 -6.87
CA VAL A 228 4.01 5.51 -7.97
C VAL A 228 4.49 6.87 -7.44
N ASN A 229 3.92 7.34 -6.33
CA ASN A 229 4.26 8.63 -5.75
C ASN A 229 5.64 8.60 -5.08
N PRO A 230 6.54 9.57 -5.32
CA PRO A 230 7.86 9.57 -4.68
C PRO A 230 7.84 9.58 -3.14
N ILE A 231 6.84 10.21 -2.52
CA ILE A 231 6.73 10.27 -1.04
C ILE A 231 6.55 8.89 -0.43
N PHE A 232 5.90 7.95 -1.14
CA PHE A 232 5.73 6.58 -0.70
C PHE A 232 7.05 5.97 -0.24
N TRP A 233 8.10 6.10 -1.04
CA TRP A 233 9.40 5.48 -0.75
C TRP A 233 10.10 6.07 0.47
N TYR A 234 9.93 7.37 0.73
CA TYR A 234 10.46 7.99 1.95
C TYR A 234 9.70 7.56 3.20
N LEU A 235 8.37 7.48 3.11
CA LEU A 235 7.46 7.02 4.17
C LEU A 235 7.74 5.55 4.50
N HIS A 236 7.70 4.69 3.49
CA HIS A 236 7.90 3.25 3.66
C HIS A 236 9.32 2.91 4.09
N GLY A 237 10.32 3.69 3.68
CA GLY A 237 11.67 3.56 4.22
C GLY A 237 11.77 3.87 5.71
N TRP A 238 11.01 4.86 6.21
CA TRP A 238 10.95 5.13 7.65
C TRP A 238 10.22 4.00 8.40
N VAL A 239 9.13 3.48 7.83
CA VAL A 239 8.42 2.31 8.38
C VAL A 239 9.34 1.09 8.42
N ASP A 240 10.07 0.81 7.33
CA ASP A 240 11.03 -0.29 7.24
C ASP A 240 12.15 -0.15 8.27
N SER A 241 12.66 1.06 8.49
CA SER A 241 13.68 1.31 9.52
C SER A 241 13.21 0.99 10.95
N CYS A 242 11.89 0.94 11.20
CA CYS A 242 11.34 0.53 12.50
C CYS A 242 11.57 -0.95 12.77
N ILE A 243 11.70 -1.78 11.74
CA ILE A 243 12.04 -3.20 11.86
C ILE A 243 13.44 -3.36 12.45
N ASP A 244 14.40 -2.58 11.95
CA ASP A 244 15.79 -2.63 12.42
C ASP A 244 15.93 -2.07 13.83
N ARG A 245 15.17 -1.01 14.15
CA ARG A 245 15.07 -0.47 15.52
C ARG A 245 14.49 -1.51 16.49
N TRP A 246 13.47 -2.25 16.06
CA TRP A 246 12.87 -3.31 16.85
C TRP A 246 13.85 -4.48 17.06
N ALA A 247 14.56 -4.89 16.01
CA ALA A 247 15.56 -5.94 16.10
C ALA A 247 16.68 -5.56 17.07
N ALA A 248 17.17 -4.31 17.00
CA ALA A 248 18.14 -3.78 17.94
C ALA A 248 17.61 -3.77 19.39
N ALA A 249 16.37 -3.32 19.61
CA ALA A 249 15.74 -3.28 20.92
C ALA A 249 15.56 -4.68 21.55
N ASN A 250 15.31 -5.69 20.72
CA ASN A 250 15.11 -7.08 21.13
C ASN A 250 16.37 -7.96 21.01
N ARG A 251 17.51 -7.37 20.62
CA ARG A 251 18.80 -8.08 20.41
C ARG A 251 18.67 -9.25 19.42
N VAL A 252 17.86 -9.06 18.39
CA VAL A 252 17.67 -10.01 17.28
C VAL A 252 18.65 -9.64 16.17
N SER A 253 19.57 -10.55 15.83
CA SER A 253 20.54 -10.34 14.75
C SER A 253 19.99 -10.72 13.37
N GLU A 254 19.03 -11.64 13.33
CA GLU A 254 18.44 -12.14 12.09
C GLU A 254 16.92 -12.24 12.28
N ILE A 255 16.17 -11.54 11.43
CA ILE A 255 14.72 -11.41 11.57
C ILE A 255 14.06 -12.52 10.78
N ALA A 256 13.59 -13.54 11.49
CA ALA A 256 12.78 -14.61 10.91
C ALA A 256 11.29 -14.20 10.95
N CYS A 257 10.82 -13.57 9.88
CA CYS A 257 9.39 -13.27 9.72
C CYS A 257 8.60 -14.57 9.57
N ILE A 258 7.56 -14.73 10.39
CA ILE A 258 6.51 -15.75 10.25
C ILE A 258 5.44 -15.23 9.26
N GLY A 259 5.16 -13.92 9.30
CA GLY A 259 4.34 -13.25 8.31
C GLY A 259 5.15 -12.84 7.09
N THR A 260 4.95 -13.52 5.97
CA THR A 260 5.65 -13.24 4.69
C THR A 260 4.70 -13.15 3.51
N TRP A 261 3.40 -12.99 3.76
CA TRP A 261 2.40 -12.99 2.70
C TRP A 261 2.34 -11.65 1.98
N THR A 262 2.45 -11.71 0.66
CA THR A 262 2.57 -10.59 -0.28
C THR A 262 1.54 -10.70 -1.41
N GLY A 263 0.59 -11.64 -1.27
CA GLY A 263 -0.37 -12.00 -2.31
C GLY A 263 0.03 -13.29 -3.02
N LYS A 264 -0.63 -13.57 -4.15
CA LYS A 264 -0.28 -14.69 -5.01
C LYS A 264 0.99 -14.37 -5.79
N LEU A 265 1.99 -15.26 -5.67
CA LEU A 265 3.14 -15.25 -6.56
C LEU A 265 2.83 -16.05 -7.83
N GLU A 266 3.17 -15.48 -8.98
CA GLU A 266 3.16 -16.19 -10.27
C GLU A 266 4.29 -17.23 -10.32
N GLU A 267 4.14 -18.22 -11.20
CA GLU A 267 5.19 -19.23 -11.42
C GLU A 267 6.49 -18.55 -11.91
N GLY A 268 7.62 -18.89 -11.28
CA GLY A 268 8.91 -18.27 -11.57
C GLY A 268 9.12 -16.88 -10.93
N TRP A 269 8.15 -16.36 -10.18
CA TRP A 269 8.31 -15.13 -9.42
C TRP A 269 8.79 -15.41 -8.01
N THR A 270 9.73 -14.59 -7.57
CA THR A 270 10.23 -14.58 -6.20
C THR A 270 10.31 -13.15 -5.69
N HIS A 271 10.26 -12.99 -4.36
CA HIS A 271 10.33 -11.66 -3.75
C HIS A 271 11.71 -11.02 -3.89
N GLY A 272 11.73 -9.75 -4.30
CA GLY A 272 12.97 -9.04 -4.61
C GLY A 272 13.75 -9.74 -5.70
N ALA A 273 13.08 -10.04 -6.82
CA ALA A 273 13.67 -10.52 -8.07
C ALA A 273 13.19 -9.61 -9.21
N PRO A 274 13.77 -8.42 -9.34
CA PRO A 274 13.27 -7.39 -10.24
C PRO A 274 13.35 -7.75 -11.72
N GLU A 275 14.20 -8.70 -12.12
CA GLU A 275 14.23 -9.23 -13.48
C GLU A 275 12.93 -9.95 -13.83
N ALA A 276 12.30 -10.63 -12.86
CA ALA A 276 11.01 -11.28 -13.11
C ALA A 276 9.92 -10.24 -13.37
N LEU A 277 9.88 -9.18 -12.56
CA LEU A 277 8.96 -8.06 -12.69
C LEU A 277 9.21 -7.26 -13.96
N THR A 278 10.45 -6.83 -14.20
CA THR A 278 10.80 -6.06 -15.39
C THR A 278 10.72 -6.90 -16.65
N ALA A 279 10.98 -8.20 -16.64
CA ALA A 279 10.74 -9.03 -17.82
C ALA A 279 9.24 -9.13 -18.10
N SER A 280 8.41 -9.35 -17.09
CA SER A 280 6.95 -9.40 -17.27
C SER A 280 6.37 -8.05 -17.71
N VAL A 281 6.79 -6.97 -17.07
CA VAL A 281 6.39 -5.60 -17.40
C VAL A 281 6.97 -5.15 -18.73
N ARG A 282 8.21 -5.51 -19.10
CA ARG A 282 8.75 -5.24 -20.44
C ARG A 282 8.00 -6.04 -21.51
N ARG A 283 7.63 -7.30 -21.23
CA ARG A 283 6.78 -8.09 -22.15
C ARG A 283 5.45 -7.39 -22.41
N GLU A 284 4.83 -6.82 -21.37
CA GLU A 284 3.56 -6.09 -21.47
C GLU A 284 3.68 -4.71 -22.10
N ALA A 285 4.65 -3.90 -21.67
CA ALA A 285 4.84 -2.52 -22.12
C ALA A 285 5.41 -2.43 -23.54
N MET A 286 6.19 -3.41 -24.00
CA MET A 286 6.87 -3.38 -25.30
C MET A 286 6.11 -4.08 -26.43
N GLY A 287 4.87 -4.56 -26.21
CA GLY A 287 3.97 -5.02 -27.27
C GLY A 287 4.66 -5.90 -28.33
N GLY A 288 5.41 -6.91 -27.89
CA GLY A 288 6.29 -7.68 -28.76
C GLY A 288 5.50 -8.43 -29.84
N HIS A 289 5.49 -7.89 -31.06
CA HIS A 289 5.35 -8.67 -32.28
C HIS A 289 6.52 -9.65 -32.38
N ALA A 290 6.49 -10.74 -31.62
CA ALA A 290 7.36 -11.88 -31.77
C ALA A 290 6.48 -13.11 -31.96
N HIS A 291 6.49 -13.65 -33.17
CA HIS A 291 5.83 -14.91 -33.51
C HIS A 291 6.34 -16.03 -32.57
N GLY A 292 5.51 -16.38 -31.58
CA GLY A 292 5.75 -17.47 -30.64
C GLY A 292 4.43 -17.93 -30.05
N HIS A 293 3.72 -18.80 -30.78
CA HIS A 293 2.45 -19.40 -30.35
C HIS A 293 2.68 -20.38 -29.19
N ALA A 294 2.78 -19.88 -27.95
CA ALA A 294 2.62 -20.69 -26.72
C ALA A 294 2.45 -19.86 -25.42
N GLY A 295 2.87 -18.59 -25.37
CA GLY A 295 2.97 -17.83 -24.10
C GLY A 295 1.98 -16.67 -23.88
N HIS A 296 1.17 -16.31 -24.87
CA HIS A 296 0.33 -15.10 -24.79
C HIS A 296 -0.94 -15.23 -23.92
N GLU A 297 -1.41 -16.45 -23.62
CA GLU A 297 -2.67 -16.63 -22.88
C GLU A 297 -2.51 -16.46 -21.35
N GLN A 298 -1.36 -16.88 -20.80
CA GLN A 298 -1.03 -16.78 -19.37
C GLN A 298 -0.75 -15.33 -18.91
N ASP A 299 -0.08 -14.52 -19.74
CA ASP A 299 0.37 -13.15 -19.38
C ASP A 299 -0.78 -12.13 -19.16
N GLY A 300 -2.03 -12.48 -19.50
CA GLY A 300 -3.21 -11.67 -19.15
C GLY A 300 -4.20 -12.39 -18.24
N GLU A 301 -3.95 -13.66 -17.91
CA GLU A 301 -4.82 -14.45 -17.05
C GLU A 301 -4.75 -13.97 -15.60
N ASP A 302 -3.55 -13.62 -15.13
CA ASP A 302 -3.31 -13.06 -13.80
C ASP A 302 -4.04 -11.72 -13.61
N ILE A 303 -3.97 -10.82 -14.60
CA ILE A 303 -4.69 -9.54 -14.59
C ILE A 303 -6.20 -9.77 -14.56
N ARG A 304 -6.72 -10.64 -15.44
CA ARG A 304 -8.16 -10.97 -15.47
C ARG A 304 -8.63 -11.61 -14.15
N GLU A 305 -7.80 -12.45 -13.54
CA GLU A 305 -8.06 -13.05 -12.24
C GLU A 305 -8.11 -11.99 -11.13
N MET A 306 -7.11 -11.13 -11.08
CA MET A 306 -7.04 -10.02 -10.13
C MET A 306 -8.27 -9.11 -10.27
N GLU A 307 -8.62 -8.70 -11.48
CA GLU A 307 -9.83 -7.93 -11.75
C GLU A 307 -11.11 -8.66 -11.34
N ALA A 308 -11.19 -9.98 -11.53
CA ALA A 308 -12.34 -10.76 -11.08
C ALA A 308 -12.47 -10.75 -9.56
N ILE A 309 -11.34 -10.81 -8.82
CA ILE A 309 -11.33 -10.67 -7.36
C ILE A 309 -11.79 -9.26 -6.97
N VAL A 310 -11.29 -8.21 -7.65
CA VAL A 310 -11.73 -6.82 -7.41
C VAL A 310 -13.24 -6.70 -7.57
N ARG A 311 -13.81 -7.25 -8.65
CA ARG A 311 -15.27 -7.23 -8.89
C ARG A 311 -16.05 -7.95 -7.79
N LYS A 312 -15.56 -9.10 -7.33
CA LYS A 312 -16.20 -9.86 -6.24
C LYS A 312 -16.13 -9.12 -4.90
N LEU A 313 -14.99 -8.57 -4.53
CA LEU A 313 -14.85 -7.71 -3.34
C LEU A 313 -15.75 -6.48 -3.44
N GLY A 314 -15.79 -5.85 -4.61
CA GLY A 314 -16.63 -4.70 -4.91
C GLY A 314 -18.12 -4.96 -4.73
N SER A 315 -18.60 -6.13 -5.18
CA SER A 315 -19.99 -6.56 -5.02
C SER A 315 -20.42 -6.70 -3.54
N CYS A 316 -19.47 -6.89 -2.63
CA CYS A 316 -19.70 -6.93 -1.18
C CYS A 316 -19.58 -5.55 -0.52
N LYS A 317 -19.13 -4.52 -1.23
CA LYS A 317 -18.89 -3.14 -0.72
C LYS A 317 -17.89 -3.10 0.46
N VAL A 318 -16.86 -3.94 0.39
CA VAL A 318 -15.90 -4.16 1.50
C VAL A 318 -14.49 -3.61 1.23
N ILE A 319 -14.23 -3.06 0.04
CA ILE A 319 -12.90 -2.55 -0.31
C ILE A 319 -12.61 -1.31 0.52
N ARG A 320 -11.40 -1.25 1.06
CA ARG A 320 -10.90 -0.08 1.78
C ARG A 320 -9.59 0.42 1.19
N ASN A 321 -9.41 1.74 1.21
CA ASN A 321 -8.21 2.46 0.78
C ASN A 321 -7.67 3.37 1.91
N PHE A 322 -6.48 3.95 1.72
CA PHE A 322 -5.91 4.82 2.75
C PHE A 322 -6.76 6.07 3.03
N TYR A 323 -7.45 6.60 2.01
CA TYR A 323 -8.39 7.71 2.20
C TYR A 323 -9.57 7.38 3.12
N ASP A 324 -9.84 6.11 3.44
CA ASP A 324 -10.89 5.72 4.38
C ASP A 324 -10.57 6.06 5.83
N VAL A 325 -9.30 6.35 6.15
CA VAL A 325 -8.92 6.94 7.44
C VAL A 325 -9.61 8.29 7.68
N LEU A 326 -10.15 8.91 6.63
CA LEU A 326 -10.92 10.15 6.70
C LEU A 326 -12.41 9.92 6.95
N ARG A 327 -12.93 8.72 6.67
CA ARG A 327 -14.33 8.34 6.85
C ARG A 327 -14.64 7.97 8.31
N ASP A 328 -13.68 7.38 9.02
CA ASP A 328 -13.86 6.94 10.39
C ASP A 328 -13.60 8.07 11.42
N PRO A 329 -14.57 8.43 12.27
CA PRO A 329 -14.41 9.47 13.29
C PRO A 329 -13.71 9.00 14.57
N LYS A 330 -13.22 7.75 14.62
CA LYS A 330 -12.68 7.12 15.84
C LYS A 330 -11.35 7.73 16.29
#